data_AF-A0A7H0H5I9-F1
#
_entry.id   AF-A0A7H0H5I9-F1
#
_cell.length_a   1.000
_cell.length_b   1.000
_cell.length_c   1.000
_cell.angle_alpha   90.00
_cell.angle_beta   90.00
_cell.angle_gamma   90.00
#
_symmetry.space_group_name_H-M   'P 1'
#
loop_
_entity.id
_entity.type
_entity.pdbx_description
1 polymer ?
#
loop_
_entity_poly.entity_id
_entity_poly.type
_entity_poly.pdbx_seq_one_letter_code
_entity_poly.pdbx_strand_id
1 'polypeptide(L)'
;MSGLPPQELVEALELDEQVAAALATAVARHADREWAAALLPHPSLRNGRDLALLLDPAQRDAWLIGLIRTAPPAEAAHALLNVPRPWVKPVAAVVIDRLISDKDRGHFLLGVASMPDGFGPDALPLLATLPADLPADLGGITLRAARQFLIFNQTIDEAFASTQPPHLQEEHA
;
A
#
# COMPACT_ATOMS: atom_id res chain seq x y z
N MET A 1 20.89 29.31 -8.05
CA MET A 1 20.15 28.03 -8.04
C MET A 1 20.87 27.11 -9.00
N SER A 2 21.36 25.95 -8.53
CA SER A 2 21.90 24.92 -9.42
C SER A 2 20.77 24.50 -10.35
N GLY A 3 20.86 24.79 -11.64
CA GLY A 3 19.81 24.48 -12.63
C GLY A 3 19.64 22.99 -12.93
N LEU A 4 19.97 22.12 -11.98
CA LEU A 4 19.86 20.66 -12.08
C LEU A 4 18.47 20.22 -11.59
N PRO A 5 17.88 19.19 -12.20
CA PRO A 5 16.62 18.61 -11.73
C PRO A 5 16.78 17.99 -10.33
N PRO A 6 15.71 17.91 -9.53
CA PRO A 6 15.75 17.36 -8.16
C PRO A 6 16.40 15.98 -8.07
N GLN A 7 16.20 15.13 -9.07
CA GLN A 7 16.77 13.79 -9.10
C GLN A 7 18.31 13.80 -9.17
N GLU A 8 18.89 14.62 -10.03
CA GLU A 8 20.35 14.77 -10.13
C GLU A 8 20.94 15.37 -8.85
N LEU A 9 20.19 16.25 -8.18
CA LEU A 9 20.61 16.80 -6.90
C LEU A 9 20.59 15.74 -5.80
N VAL A 10 19.54 14.93 -5.70
CA VAL A 10 19.46 13.85 -4.72
C VAL A 10 20.56 12.82 -4.93
N GLU A 11 20.86 12.45 -6.18
CA GLU A 11 21.94 11.52 -6.52
C GLU A 11 23.34 12.08 -6.22
N ALA A 12 23.53 13.39 -6.40
CA ALA A 12 24.79 14.07 -6.09
C ALA A 12 25.00 14.32 -4.60
N LEU A 13 23.93 14.31 -3.80
CA LEU A 13 24.01 14.51 -2.36
C LEU A 13 24.33 13.17 -1.69
N GLU A 14 25.44 13.11 -0.96
CA GLU A 14 25.70 12.02 -0.01
C GLU A 14 24.79 12.18 1.22
N LEU A 15 23.50 11.90 1.03
CA LEU A 15 22.48 12.04 2.06
C LEU A 15 22.68 10.97 3.14
N ASP A 16 23.19 11.38 4.30
CA ASP A 16 23.03 10.60 5.51
C ASP A 16 21.55 10.57 5.96
N GLU A 17 21.23 9.68 6.91
CA GLU A 17 19.86 9.48 7.39
C GLU A 17 19.24 10.76 8.00
N GLN A 18 20.03 11.60 8.69
CA GLN A 18 19.53 12.84 9.29
C GLN A 18 19.22 13.89 8.24
N VAL A 19 20.12 14.07 7.26
CA VAL A 19 19.92 15.04 6.17
C VAL A 19 18.76 14.60 5.28
N ALA A 20 18.66 13.30 4.96
CA ALA A 20 17.56 12.76 4.18
C ALA A 20 16.20 13.00 4.88
N ALA A 21 16.12 12.76 6.20
CA ALA A 21 14.91 13.02 6.97
C ALA A 21 14.54 14.51 7.06
N ALA A 22 15.53 15.39 7.24
CA ALA A 22 15.30 16.84 7.26
C ALA A 22 14.81 17.35 5.90
N LEU A 23 15.42 16.87 4.81
CA LEU A 23 15.03 17.21 3.45
C LEU A 23 13.64 16.69 3.11
N ALA A 24 13.32 15.43 3.47
CA ALA A 24 11.98 14.89 3.32
C ALA A 24 10.93 15.70 4.09
N THR A 25 11.24 16.14 5.31
CA THR A 25 10.35 16.99 6.10
C THR A 25 10.11 18.34 5.41
N ALA A 26 11.16 18.95 4.85
CA ALA A 26 11.03 20.21 4.12
C ALA A 26 10.16 20.05 2.87
N VAL A 27 10.43 19.01 2.07
CA VAL A 27 9.67 18.70 0.85
C VAL A 27 8.20 18.40 1.17
N ALA A 28 7.93 17.63 2.22
CA ALA A 28 6.57 17.37 2.71
C ALA A 28 5.82 18.66 3.06
N ARG A 29 6.48 19.59 3.78
CA ARG A 29 5.89 20.88 4.16
C ARG A 29 5.60 21.79 2.98
N HIS A 30 6.43 21.75 1.95
CA HIS A 30 6.26 22.54 0.73
C HIS A 30 5.35 21.86 -0.31
N ALA A 31 4.92 20.61 -0.06
CA ALA A 31 4.12 19.81 -0.97
C ALA A 31 4.74 19.67 -2.38
N ASP A 32 6.07 19.61 -2.46
CA ASP A 32 6.79 19.55 -3.73
C ASP A 32 6.83 18.11 -4.26
N ARG A 33 6.05 17.85 -5.31
CA ARG A 33 5.90 16.51 -5.89
C ARG A 33 7.14 16.02 -6.63
N GLU A 34 7.86 16.93 -7.29
CA GLU A 34 9.04 16.57 -8.09
C GLU A 34 10.18 16.15 -7.15
N TRP A 35 10.39 16.91 -6.08
CA TRP A 35 11.33 16.54 -5.03
C TRP A 35 10.89 15.30 -4.25
N ALA A 36 9.60 15.12 -3.99
CA ALA A 36 9.10 13.90 -3.35
C ALA A 36 9.40 12.66 -4.20
N ALA A 37 9.18 12.73 -5.51
CA ALA A 37 9.46 11.64 -6.44
C ALA A 37 10.96 11.31 -6.52
N ALA A 38 11.82 12.34 -6.49
CA ALA A 38 13.27 12.17 -6.50
C ALA A 38 13.81 11.55 -5.20
N LEU A 39 13.27 11.96 -4.05
CA LEU A 39 13.77 11.52 -2.74
C LEU A 39 13.28 10.14 -2.34
N LEU A 40 12.04 9.80 -2.64
CA LEU A 40 11.38 8.61 -2.12
C LEU A 40 12.13 7.27 -2.41
N PRO A 41 12.83 7.09 -3.55
CA PRO A 41 13.63 5.90 -3.82
C PRO A 41 14.96 5.83 -3.03
N HIS A 42 15.37 6.91 -2.37
CA HIS A 42 16.69 7.01 -1.77
C HIS A 42 16.82 6.07 -0.54
N PRO A 43 17.88 5.24 -0.44
CA PRO A 43 17.99 4.20 0.58
C PRO A 43 18.10 4.71 2.02
N SER A 44 18.58 5.95 2.21
CA SER A 44 18.63 6.59 3.55
C SER A 44 17.24 7.02 4.05
N LEU A 45 16.19 7.01 3.21
CA LEU A 45 14.83 7.36 3.60
C LEU A 45 14.06 6.14 4.09
N ARG A 46 14.09 5.89 5.40
CA ARG A 46 13.34 4.79 6.03
C ARG A 46 11.85 5.10 6.25
N ASN A 47 11.46 6.37 6.24
CA ASN A 47 10.08 6.80 6.47
C ASN A 47 9.62 7.80 5.40
N GLY A 48 9.31 7.26 4.22
CA GLY A 48 8.86 8.04 3.06
C GLY A 48 7.36 8.36 3.05
N ARG A 49 6.61 8.15 4.14
CA ARG A 49 5.14 8.30 4.16
C ARG A 49 4.69 9.64 3.59
N ASP A 50 5.18 10.72 4.17
CA ASP A 50 4.66 12.05 3.88
C ASP A 50 4.98 12.44 2.43
N LEU A 51 6.12 11.96 1.92
CA LEU A 51 6.49 12.09 0.52
C LEU A 51 5.60 11.24 -0.40
N ALA A 52 5.30 9.99 -0.02
CA ALA A 52 4.44 9.09 -0.78
C ALA A 52 3.00 9.61 -0.93
N LEU A 53 2.52 10.41 0.03
CA LEU A 53 1.22 11.08 -0.05
C LEU A 53 1.19 12.26 -1.03
N LEU A 54 2.36 12.81 -1.40
CA LEU A 54 2.46 13.86 -2.42
C LEU A 54 2.49 13.32 -3.85
N LEU A 55 2.81 12.03 -4.02
CA LEU A 55 2.90 11.40 -5.32
C LEU A 55 1.53 11.17 -5.95
N ASP A 56 1.53 11.15 -7.29
CA ASP A 56 0.36 10.68 -8.03
C ASP A 56 0.11 9.18 -7.72
N PRO A 57 -1.15 8.72 -7.73
CA PRO A 57 -1.49 7.36 -7.32
C PRO A 57 -0.66 6.27 -8.00
N ALA A 58 -0.43 6.38 -9.31
CA ALA A 58 0.36 5.41 -10.06
C ALA A 58 1.83 5.33 -9.60
N GLN A 59 2.44 6.48 -9.27
CA GLN A 59 3.83 6.52 -8.78
C GLN A 59 3.93 5.97 -7.36
N ARG A 60 2.98 6.34 -6.49
CA ARG A 60 2.90 5.81 -5.13
C ARG A 60 2.74 4.28 -5.13
N ASP A 61 1.86 3.76 -5.96
CA ASP A 61 1.58 2.32 -6.05
C ASP A 61 2.81 1.57 -6.59
N ALA A 62 3.51 2.13 -7.59
CA ALA A 62 4.76 1.57 -8.11
C ALA A 62 5.86 1.55 -7.04
N TRP A 63 6.04 2.63 -6.30
CA TRP A 63 6.98 2.70 -5.17
C TRP A 63 6.63 1.67 -4.10
N LEU A 64 5.37 1.59 -3.69
CA LEU A 64 4.90 0.67 -2.67
C LEU A 64 5.13 -0.79 -3.07
N ILE A 65 4.87 -1.15 -4.33
CA ILE A 65 5.18 -2.48 -4.87
C ILE A 65 6.67 -2.79 -4.77
N GLY A 66 7.54 -1.83 -5.15
CA GLY A 66 8.99 -1.97 -5.01
C GLY A 66 9.39 -2.21 -3.56
N LEU A 67 8.90 -1.36 -2.66
CA LEU A 67 9.18 -1.43 -1.22
C LEU A 67 8.72 -2.77 -0.62
N ILE A 68 7.51 -3.26 -0.94
CA ILE A 68 7.04 -4.56 -0.44
C ILE A 68 7.92 -5.69 -0.96
N ARG A 69 8.56 -5.59 -2.13
CA ARG A 69 9.42 -6.67 -2.64
C ARG A 69 10.81 -6.68 -2.02
N THR A 70 11.38 -5.51 -1.71
CA THR A 70 12.80 -5.38 -1.39
C THR A 70 13.08 -4.96 0.05
N ALA A 71 12.15 -4.27 0.71
CA ALA A 71 12.39 -3.71 2.03
C ALA A 71 12.23 -4.74 3.16
N PRO A 72 12.89 -4.52 4.32
CA PRO A 72 12.67 -5.32 5.52
C PRO A 72 11.19 -5.41 5.93
N PRO A 73 10.76 -6.49 6.59
CA PRO A 73 9.34 -6.76 6.90
C PRO A 73 8.63 -5.62 7.63
N ALA A 74 9.27 -5.06 8.65
CA ALA A 74 8.70 -3.99 9.46
C ALA A 74 8.52 -2.70 8.66
N GLU A 75 9.47 -2.39 7.78
CA GLU A 75 9.44 -1.18 6.95
C GLU A 75 8.33 -1.26 5.90
N ALA A 76 8.20 -2.40 5.21
CA ALA A 76 7.13 -2.62 4.25
C ALA A 76 5.75 -2.61 4.92
N ALA A 77 5.60 -3.26 6.08
CA ALA A 77 4.34 -3.24 6.82
C ALA A 77 4.00 -1.83 7.33
N HIS A 78 5.01 -1.07 7.78
CA HIS A 78 4.82 0.32 8.18
C HIS A 78 4.36 1.20 7.01
N ALA A 79 4.93 1.04 5.82
CA ALA A 79 4.45 1.76 4.63
C ALA A 79 2.99 1.42 4.30
N LEU A 80 2.60 0.14 4.39
CA LEU A 80 1.23 -0.31 4.15
C LEU A 80 0.22 0.31 5.12
N LEU A 81 0.58 0.51 6.40
CA LEU A 81 -0.26 1.20 7.39
C LEU A 81 -0.57 2.66 7.03
N ASN A 82 0.27 3.27 6.19
CA ASN A 82 0.32 4.69 5.99
C ASN A 82 -0.16 5.14 4.59
N VAL A 83 -0.44 4.20 3.69
CA VAL A 83 -1.02 4.48 2.37
C VAL A 83 -2.54 4.36 2.39
N PRO A 84 -3.25 5.06 1.50
CA PRO A 84 -4.71 4.92 1.38
C PRO A 84 -5.13 3.47 1.09
N ARG A 85 -6.25 3.09 1.70
CA ARG A 85 -6.95 1.81 1.50
C ARG A 85 -8.32 2.08 0.88
N PRO A 86 -8.88 1.15 0.09
CA PRO A 86 -8.31 -0.15 -0.28
C PRO A 86 -7.12 -0.03 -1.23
N TRP A 87 -6.22 -1.02 -1.19
CA TRP A 87 -5.11 -1.12 -2.13
C TRP A 87 -5.58 -1.57 -3.51
N VAL A 88 -4.96 -1.02 -4.55
CA VAL A 88 -5.19 -1.45 -5.93
C VAL A 88 -4.72 -2.90 -6.14
N LYS A 89 -5.32 -3.59 -7.10
CA LYS A 89 -5.05 -5.00 -7.41
C LYS A 89 -3.56 -5.37 -7.48
N PRO A 90 -2.67 -4.59 -8.14
CA PRO A 90 -1.24 -4.90 -8.18
C PRO A 90 -0.55 -4.86 -6.80
N VAL A 91 -0.91 -3.91 -5.94
CA VAL A 91 -0.37 -3.82 -4.57
C VAL A 91 -0.88 -5.00 -3.76
N ALA A 92 -2.18 -5.28 -3.80
CA ALA A 92 -2.79 -6.40 -3.09
C ALA A 92 -2.15 -7.75 -3.48
N ALA A 93 -1.88 -7.97 -4.77
CA ALA A 93 -1.20 -9.18 -5.25
C ALA A 93 0.18 -9.35 -4.61
N VAL A 94 1.00 -8.30 -4.57
CA VAL A 94 2.34 -8.36 -3.98
C VAL A 94 2.31 -8.55 -2.47
N VAL A 95 1.31 -7.99 -1.78
CA VAL A 95 1.08 -8.27 -0.34
C VAL A 95 0.76 -9.75 -0.13
N ILE A 96 -0.17 -10.31 -0.93
CA ILE A 96 -0.54 -11.74 -0.86
C ILE A 96 0.68 -12.63 -1.12
N ASP A 97 1.43 -12.36 -2.20
CA ASP A 97 2.64 -13.11 -2.56
C ASP A 97 3.65 -13.11 -1.40
N ARG A 98 3.87 -11.95 -0.77
CA ARG A 98 4.79 -11.82 0.35
C ARG A 98 4.31 -12.60 1.58
N LEU A 99 3.01 -12.52 1.90
CA LEU A 99 2.40 -13.28 2.99
C LEU A 99 2.54 -14.79 2.82
N ILE A 100 2.44 -15.30 1.59
CA ILE A 100 2.59 -16.73 1.28
C ILE A 100 4.05 -17.18 1.35
N SER A 101 4.99 -16.31 1.00
CA SER A 101 6.39 -16.70 0.80
C SER A 101 7.16 -17.13 2.05
N ASP A 102 6.61 -16.98 3.27
CA ASP A 102 7.20 -17.33 4.58
C ASP A 102 8.62 -16.78 4.86
N LYS A 103 9.15 -15.91 3.99
CA LYS A 103 10.53 -15.40 4.10
C LYS A 103 10.76 -14.53 5.34
N ASP A 104 9.70 -13.99 5.93
CA ASP A 104 9.77 -12.94 6.93
C ASP A 104 9.50 -13.40 8.38
N ARG A 105 9.39 -14.73 8.61
CA ARG A 105 9.13 -15.32 9.94
C ARG A 105 7.95 -14.68 10.69
N GLY A 106 6.92 -14.23 9.97
CA GLY A 106 5.73 -13.60 10.53
C GLY A 106 5.82 -12.09 10.86
N HIS A 107 6.96 -11.40 10.71
CA HIS A 107 7.04 -9.98 11.06
C HIS A 107 6.22 -9.07 10.15
N PHE A 108 6.27 -9.31 8.84
CA PHE A 108 5.46 -8.58 7.86
C PHE A 108 3.97 -8.79 8.14
N LEU A 109 3.62 -10.04 8.43
CA LEU A 109 2.29 -10.49 8.77
C LEU A 109 1.73 -9.81 10.03
N LEU A 110 2.51 -9.66 11.11
CA LEU A 110 2.05 -8.97 12.33
C LEU A 110 1.60 -7.55 12.05
N GLY A 111 2.24 -6.86 11.10
CA GLY A 111 1.83 -5.53 10.69
C GLY A 111 0.59 -5.53 9.77
N VAL A 112 0.45 -6.54 8.91
CA VAL A 112 -0.66 -6.62 7.92
C VAL A 112 -1.94 -7.25 8.48
N ALA A 113 -1.85 -8.12 9.49
CA ALA A 113 -2.99 -8.87 10.03
C ALA A 113 -4.11 -7.97 10.58
N SER A 114 -3.81 -6.73 10.97
CA SER A 114 -4.78 -5.73 11.43
C SER A 114 -5.47 -4.95 10.30
N MET A 115 -5.17 -5.26 9.03
CA MET A 115 -5.64 -4.50 7.86
C MET A 115 -6.42 -5.35 6.84
N PRO A 116 -7.47 -6.09 7.23
CA PRO A 116 -8.28 -6.83 6.25
C PRO A 116 -8.98 -5.91 5.24
N ASP A 117 -9.24 -4.65 5.63
CA ASP A 117 -9.76 -3.55 4.81
C ASP A 117 -8.74 -2.99 3.80
N GLY A 118 -7.46 -3.38 3.92
CA GLY A 118 -6.46 -3.08 2.90
C GLY A 118 -6.75 -3.77 1.57
N PHE A 119 -7.38 -4.93 1.59
CA PHE A 119 -7.81 -5.62 0.38
C PHE A 119 -9.14 -5.03 -0.09
N GLY A 120 -9.17 -4.48 -1.31
CA GLY A 120 -10.40 -4.04 -1.96
C GLY A 120 -11.16 -5.18 -2.64
N PRO A 121 -12.37 -4.91 -3.19
CA PRO A 121 -13.15 -5.92 -3.91
C PRO A 121 -12.39 -6.56 -5.07
N ASP A 122 -11.51 -5.80 -5.75
CA ASP A 122 -10.66 -6.29 -6.84
C ASP A 122 -9.62 -7.34 -6.40
N ALA A 123 -9.38 -7.48 -5.09
CA ALA A 123 -8.51 -8.51 -4.54
C ALA A 123 -9.25 -9.84 -4.31
N LEU A 124 -10.59 -9.86 -4.31
CA LEU A 124 -11.36 -11.08 -4.09
C LEU A 124 -11.05 -12.18 -5.12
N PRO A 125 -10.92 -11.90 -6.43
CA PRO A 125 -10.49 -12.91 -7.40
C PRO A 125 -9.11 -13.47 -7.09
N LEU A 126 -8.17 -12.65 -6.60
CA LEU A 126 -6.83 -13.11 -6.22
C LEU A 126 -6.92 -14.07 -5.03
N LEU A 127 -7.63 -13.67 -3.98
CA LEU A 127 -7.83 -14.49 -2.78
C LEU A 127 -8.64 -15.77 -3.05
N ALA A 128 -9.50 -15.77 -4.06
CA ALA A 128 -10.27 -16.94 -4.48
C ALA A 128 -9.41 -18.00 -5.18
N THR A 129 -8.27 -17.63 -5.78
CA THR A 129 -7.31 -18.60 -6.36
C THR A 129 -6.47 -19.32 -5.31
N LEU A 130 -6.48 -18.85 -4.06
CA LEU A 130 -5.73 -19.49 -2.99
C LEU A 130 -6.39 -20.83 -2.59
N PRO A 131 -5.58 -21.85 -2.24
CA PRO A 131 -6.09 -23.14 -1.78
C PRO A 131 -7.08 -22.97 -0.62
N ALA A 132 -8.15 -23.76 -0.59
CA ALA A 132 -9.09 -23.73 0.54
C ALA A 132 -8.44 -24.19 1.85
N ASP A 133 -7.43 -25.06 1.74
CA ASP A 133 -6.62 -25.67 2.79
C ASP A 133 -5.30 -24.94 3.00
N LEU A 134 -5.26 -23.61 2.83
CA LEU A 134 -4.11 -22.78 3.23
C LEU A 134 -3.61 -23.24 4.61
N PRO A 135 -2.28 -23.24 4.85
CA PRO A 135 -1.72 -23.63 6.13
C PRO A 135 -2.43 -23.00 7.32
N ALA A 136 -2.46 -23.71 8.44
CA ALA A 136 -3.00 -23.20 9.70
C ALA A 136 -2.05 -22.22 10.41
N ASP A 137 -0.99 -21.78 9.72
CA ASP A 137 -0.13 -20.71 10.18
C ASP A 137 -0.86 -19.35 10.13
N LEU A 138 -0.24 -18.35 10.75
CA LEU A 138 -0.81 -17.01 10.84
C LEU A 138 -1.05 -16.37 9.45
N GLY A 139 -0.25 -16.74 8.44
CA GLY A 139 -0.37 -16.21 7.08
C GLY A 139 -1.63 -16.71 6.40
N GLY A 140 -1.85 -18.02 6.43
CA GLY A 140 -3.09 -18.64 5.96
C GLY A 140 -4.32 -18.16 6.73
N ILE A 141 -4.21 -17.95 8.05
CA ILE A 141 -5.30 -17.38 8.87
C ILE A 141 -5.66 -15.97 8.38
N THR A 142 -4.67 -15.12 8.15
CA THR A 142 -4.88 -13.72 7.72
C THR A 142 -5.50 -13.64 6.33
N LEU A 143 -5.04 -14.46 5.38
CA LEU A 143 -5.60 -14.51 4.03
C LEU A 143 -7.05 -15.01 4.03
N ARG A 144 -7.38 -16.01 4.88
CA ARG A 144 -8.77 -16.44 5.08
C ARG A 144 -9.64 -15.34 5.68
N ALA A 145 -9.15 -14.63 6.69
CA ALA A 145 -9.87 -13.52 7.32
C ALA A 145 -10.15 -12.39 6.31
N ALA A 146 -9.16 -12.01 5.50
CA ALA A 146 -9.33 -11.02 4.42
C ALA A 146 -10.39 -11.48 3.40
N ARG A 147 -10.34 -12.75 2.96
CA ARG A 147 -11.35 -13.31 2.04
C ARG A 147 -12.75 -13.27 2.64
N GLN A 148 -12.91 -13.68 3.91
CA GLN A 148 -14.20 -13.67 4.60
C GLN A 148 -14.75 -12.25 4.75
N PHE A 149 -13.89 -11.29 5.11
CA PHE A 149 -14.25 -9.88 5.20
C PHE A 149 -14.78 -9.33 3.87
N LEU A 150 -14.10 -9.62 2.76
CA LEU A 150 -14.53 -9.17 1.43
C LEU A 150 -15.86 -9.79 0.99
N ILE A 151 -16.04 -11.10 1.19
CA ILE A 151 -17.31 -11.78 0.87
C ILE A 151 -18.46 -11.20 1.69
N PHE A 152 -18.21 -10.94 2.98
CA PHE A 152 -19.20 -10.35 3.87
C PHE A 152 -19.61 -8.95 3.42
N ASN A 153 -18.65 -8.07 3.11
CA ASN A 153 -18.94 -6.72 2.60
C ASN A 153 -19.71 -6.76 1.28
N GLN A 154 -19.29 -7.62 0.34
CA GLN A 154 -20.01 -7.81 -0.92
C GLN A 154 -21.47 -8.23 -0.67
N THR A 155 -21.70 -9.17 0.26
CA THR A 155 -23.05 -9.65 0.60
C THR A 155 -23.91 -8.53 1.20
N ILE A 156 -23.32 -7.69 2.06
CA ILE A 156 -23.99 -6.51 2.62
C ILE A 156 -24.37 -5.53 1.49
N ASP A 157 -23.40 -5.18 0.64
CA ASP A 157 -23.63 -4.24 -0.46
C ASP A 157 -24.74 -4.71 -1.39
N GLU A 158 -24.77 -5.99 -1.74
CA GLU A 158 -25.84 -6.62 -2.53
C GLU A 158 -27.20 -6.56 -1.82
N ALA A 159 -27.24 -6.87 -0.51
CA ALA A 159 -28.46 -6.82 0.28
C ALA A 159 -29.05 -5.40 0.31
N PHE A 160 -28.24 -4.37 0.54
CA PHE A 160 -28.72 -2.99 0.62
C PHE A 160 -28.96 -2.34 -0.75
N ALA A 161 -28.25 -2.73 -1.81
CA ALA A 161 -28.53 -2.29 -3.18
C ALA A 161 -29.93 -2.75 -3.64
N SER A 162 -30.34 -3.96 -3.21
CA SER A 162 -31.68 -4.49 -3.49
C SER A 162 -32.82 -3.81 -2.70
N THR A 163 -32.49 -2.90 -1.76
CA THR A 163 -33.46 -2.20 -0.90
C THR A 163 -33.71 -0.75 -1.32
N GLN A 164 -32.99 -0.20 -2.32
CA GLN A 164 -33.27 1.14 -2.83
C GLN A 164 -34.58 1.15 -3.64
N PRO A 165 -35.56 2.00 -3.30
CA PRO A 165 -36.81 2.03 -4.04
C PRO A 165 -36.65 2.76 -5.39
N PRO A 166 -37.42 2.36 -6.42
CA PRO A 166 -37.20 2.77 -7.82
C PRO A 166 -37.39 4.26 -8.14
N HIS A 167 -37.84 5.08 -7.18
CA HIS A 167 -38.15 6.50 -7.41
C HIS A 167 -36.95 7.46 -7.23
N LEU A 168 -35.73 6.95 -7.05
CA LEU A 168 -34.51 7.77 -6.99
C LEU A 168 -33.54 7.54 -8.17
N GLN A 169 -33.93 6.72 -9.16
CA GLN A 169 -33.08 6.44 -10.33
C GLN A 169 -33.26 7.41 -11.51
N GLU A 170 -34.25 8.32 -11.47
CA GLU A 170 -34.58 9.20 -12.61
C GLU A 170 -34.03 10.64 -12.52
N GLU A 171 -33.38 11.07 -11.44
CA GLU A 171 -32.92 12.48 -11.32
C GLU A 171 -31.50 12.79 -11.83
N HIS A 172 -30.77 11.80 -12.36
CA HIS A 172 -29.44 12.04 -12.95
C HIS A 172 -29.18 11.25 -14.25
N ALA A 173 -30.12 11.33 -15.19
CA ALA A 173 -29.88 11.02 -16.61
C ALA A 173 -29.84 12.32 -17.43
#